data_AF-A0A5C6ZE46-F1
#
_entry.id   AF-A0A5C6ZE46-F1
#
_cell.length_a   1.000
_cell.length_b   1.000
_cell.length_c   1.000
_cell.angle_alpha   90.00
_cell.angle_beta   90.00
_cell.angle_gamma   90.00
#
_symmetry.space_group_name_H-M   'P 1'
#
loop_
_entity.id
_entity.type
_entity.pdbx_description
1 polymer ?
#
loop_
_entity_poly.entity_id
_entity_poly.type
_entity_poly.pdbx_seq_one_letter_code
_entity_poly.pdbx_strand_id
1 'polypeptide(L)'
;MTKKIFFIILLTIVSCKNSRDSESEFMNCVYSKNSESKLTIENTIFEHEVYLKSKGLINGNNGKDYKRLIKDIADEKIAINIIGETLALDVQNLDIDVIGCGEKYSSKDFKAEKLRELFSNMLYKKTDLVKTLNKFNSIVDEEDFKHPFYKICTFVIIDYFILRLNE
;
A
#
# COMPACT_ATOMS: atom_id res chain seq x y z
N MET A 1 -22.13 1.68 3.91
CA MET A 1 -21.37 0.72 3.06
C MET A 1 -20.52 1.41 1.98
N THR A 2 -20.50 2.74 1.87
CA THR A 2 -20.15 3.45 0.61
C THR A 2 -18.86 4.30 0.62
N LYS A 3 -18.11 4.33 1.73
CA LYS A 3 -16.82 5.06 1.82
C LYS A 3 -15.60 4.16 2.11
N LYS A 4 -15.80 2.98 2.71
CA LYS A 4 -14.71 2.04 3.05
C LYS A 4 -14.08 1.36 1.82
N ILE A 5 -14.83 1.24 0.73
CA ILE A 5 -14.37 0.73 -0.56
C ILE A 5 -13.59 1.79 -1.36
N PHE A 6 -13.69 3.07 -0.97
CA PHE A 6 -13.00 4.16 -1.69
C PHE A 6 -11.48 4.02 -1.60
N PHE A 7 -10.98 3.44 -0.49
CA PHE A 7 -9.55 3.16 -0.35
C PHE A 7 -9.07 1.95 -1.21
N ILE A 8 -10.00 1.23 -1.83
CA ILE A 8 -9.74 0.02 -2.63
C ILE A 8 -9.73 0.36 -4.14
N ILE A 9 -10.29 1.51 -4.54
CA ILE A 9 -10.18 2.09 -5.89
C ILE A 9 -8.80 2.77 -6.09
N LEU A 10 -7.98 2.87 -5.03
CA LEU A 10 -6.75 3.67 -4.89
C LEU A 10 -5.63 3.43 -5.91
N LEU A 11 -5.70 2.40 -6.75
CA LEU A 11 -4.59 1.97 -7.59
C LEU A 11 -5.00 1.75 -9.05
N THR A 12 -6.04 2.46 -9.51
CA THR A 12 -6.33 2.60 -10.95
C THR A 12 -5.24 3.43 -11.61
N ILE A 13 -4.12 2.75 -11.89
CA ILE A 13 -3.07 3.32 -12.71
C ILE A 13 -3.49 3.15 -14.16
N VAL A 14 -4.00 4.21 -14.77
CA VAL A 14 -4.13 4.28 -16.23
C VAL A 14 -3.60 5.62 -16.70
N SER A 15 -2.34 5.65 -17.15
CA SER A 15 -1.99 6.32 -18.41
C SER A 15 -0.59 5.98 -18.93
N CYS A 16 -0.47 5.87 -20.26
CA CYS A 16 0.74 5.54 -21.00
C CYS A 16 1.62 6.78 -21.24
N LYS A 17 2.58 7.08 -20.37
CA LYS A 17 3.71 8.00 -20.65
C LYS A 17 5.00 7.57 -19.94
N ASN A 18 6.15 7.94 -20.51
CA ASN A 18 7.49 7.55 -20.11
C ASN A 18 8.03 8.50 -19.02
N SER A 19 7.98 8.17 -17.73
CA SER A 19 8.78 8.88 -16.71
C SER A 19 9.47 7.88 -15.77
N ARG A 20 10.72 8.19 -15.35
CA ARG A 20 11.52 7.40 -14.39
C ARG A 20 11.18 7.73 -12.93
N ASP A 21 10.45 8.82 -12.66
CA ASP A 21 10.17 9.33 -11.30
C ASP A 21 8.71 9.13 -10.86
N SER A 22 8.00 8.21 -11.50
CA SER A 22 6.57 8.00 -11.30
C SER A 22 6.16 7.86 -9.82
N GLU A 23 6.93 7.16 -8.98
CA GLU A 23 6.59 6.93 -7.55
C GLU A 23 6.59 8.22 -6.75
N SER A 24 7.60 9.05 -6.97
CA SER A 24 7.70 10.38 -6.37
C SER A 24 6.64 11.32 -6.93
N GLU A 25 6.33 11.26 -8.23
CA GLU A 25 5.23 12.02 -8.84
C GLU A 25 3.87 11.67 -8.24
N PHE A 26 3.60 10.37 -8.03
CA PHE A 26 2.39 9.92 -7.35
C PHE A 26 2.32 10.41 -5.91
N MET A 27 3.39 10.22 -5.13
CA MET A 27 3.41 10.68 -3.74
C MET A 27 3.26 12.20 -3.65
N ASN A 28 3.93 12.95 -4.52
CA ASN A 28 3.77 14.41 -4.59
C ASN A 28 2.33 14.81 -4.94
N CYS A 29 1.68 14.10 -5.86
CA CYS A 29 0.27 14.34 -6.16
C CYS A 29 -0.62 14.07 -4.94
N VAL A 30 -0.44 12.93 -4.27
CA VAL A 30 -1.15 12.56 -3.04
C VAL A 30 -0.96 13.61 -1.93
N TYR A 31 0.26 14.14 -1.80
CA TYR A 31 0.60 15.18 -0.84
C TYR A 31 0.07 16.57 -1.22
N SER A 32 -0.13 16.87 -2.51
CA SER A 32 -0.39 18.23 -2.99
C SER A 32 -1.81 18.76 -2.75
N LYS A 33 -2.76 17.91 -2.32
CA LYS A 33 -4.17 18.31 -2.22
C LYS A 33 -4.48 19.21 -1.02
N ASN A 34 -3.78 19.05 0.11
CA ASN A 34 -3.84 20.00 1.22
C ASN A 34 -2.47 20.08 1.94
N SER A 35 -2.22 21.16 2.67
CA SER A 35 -0.93 21.41 3.33
C SER A 35 -0.56 20.39 4.42
N GLU A 36 -1.52 19.62 4.92
CA GLU A 36 -1.36 18.68 6.03
C GLU A 36 -1.23 17.22 5.55
N SER A 37 -1.68 16.89 4.33
CA SER A 37 -1.76 15.52 3.79
C SER A 37 -0.45 14.77 3.88
N LYS A 38 0.67 15.44 3.56
CA LYS A 38 1.99 14.83 3.68
C LYS A 38 2.29 14.41 5.11
N LEU A 39 2.14 15.34 6.06
CA LEU A 39 2.43 15.11 7.46
C LEU A 39 1.51 14.04 8.03
N THR A 40 0.21 14.07 7.71
CA THR A 40 -0.73 13.06 8.17
C THR A 40 -0.37 11.68 7.66
N ILE A 41 -0.09 11.51 6.36
CA ILE A 41 0.28 10.20 5.80
C ILE A 41 1.59 9.68 6.39
N GLU A 42 2.61 10.54 6.50
CA GLU A 42 3.89 10.17 7.09
C GLU A 42 3.73 9.78 8.57
N ASN A 43 2.89 10.50 9.33
CA ASN A 43 2.58 10.17 10.72
C ASN A 43 1.79 8.86 10.82
N THR A 44 0.79 8.63 9.97
CA THR A 44 0.02 7.38 9.99
C THR A 44 0.91 6.17 9.66
N ILE A 45 1.82 6.29 8.69
CA ILE A 45 2.82 5.24 8.42
C ILE A 45 3.68 5.00 9.66
N PHE A 46 4.15 6.07 10.30
CA PHE A 46 4.96 5.96 11.52
C PHE A 46 4.20 5.29 12.67
N GLU A 47 2.94 5.66 12.91
CA GLU A 47 2.07 5.07 13.94
C GLU A 47 1.87 3.57 13.70
N HIS A 48 1.61 3.17 12.46
CA HIS A 48 1.51 1.76 12.09
C HIS A 48 2.83 1.02 12.27
N GLU A 49 3.98 1.65 11.95
CA GLU A 49 5.29 1.05 12.22
C GLU A 49 5.53 0.87 13.72
N VAL A 50 5.15 1.85 14.55
CA VAL A 50 5.22 1.74 16.02
C VAL A 50 4.32 0.60 16.51
N TYR A 51 3.11 0.49 15.98
CA TYR A 51 2.20 -0.58 16.32
C TYR A 51 2.80 -1.96 15.97
N LEU A 52 3.25 -2.15 14.73
CA LEU A 52 3.86 -3.42 14.28
C LEU A 52 5.09 -3.79 15.11
N LYS A 53 5.91 -2.81 15.53
CA LYS A 53 7.03 -3.03 16.45
C LYS A 53 6.56 -3.48 17.83
N SER A 54 5.50 -2.86 18.37
CA SER A 54 4.94 -3.24 19.67
C SER A 54 4.42 -4.69 19.69
N LYS A 55 4.00 -5.20 18.53
CA LYS A 55 3.58 -6.59 18.31
C LYS A 55 4.75 -7.54 17.98
N GLY A 56 5.97 -7.04 17.86
CA GLY A 56 7.15 -7.83 17.48
C GLY A 56 7.14 -8.31 16.03
N LEU A 57 6.31 -7.72 15.16
CA LEU A 57 6.15 -8.16 13.76
C LEU A 57 7.28 -7.59 12.88
N ILE A 58 7.72 -6.37 13.19
CA ILE A 58 8.90 -5.73 12.58
C ILE A 58 9.87 -5.26 13.67
N ASN A 59 11.18 -5.23 13.38
CA ASN A 59 12.20 -4.80 14.34
C ASN A 59 12.57 -3.31 14.17
N GLY A 60 12.44 -2.79 12.95
CA GLY A 60 12.75 -1.43 12.56
C GLY A 60 11.76 -0.92 11.51
N ASN A 61 12.22 -0.11 10.58
CA ASN A 61 11.44 0.43 9.46
C ASN A 61 12.18 0.33 8.12
N ASN A 62 13.10 -0.64 8.04
CA ASN A 62 13.89 -0.95 6.85
C ASN A 62 13.15 -1.98 5.97
N GLY A 63 13.59 -2.11 4.71
CA GLY A 63 12.95 -3.04 3.79
C GLY A 63 13.04 -4.51 4.15
N LYS A 64 14.09 -4.94 4.85
CA LYS A 64 14.23 -6.32 5.33
C LYS A 64 13.08 -6.69 6.28
N ASP A 65 12.71 -5.78 7.18
CA ASP A 65 11.60 -5.99 8.11
C ASP A 65 10.25 -6.07 7.37
N TYR A 66 10.01 -5.18 6.40
CA TYR A 66 8.78 -5.22 5.59
C TYR A 66 8.69 -6.48 4.71
N LYS A 67 9.78 -6.86 4.02
CA LYS A 67 9.86 -8.10 3.24
C LYS A 67 9.59 -9.32 4.12
N ARG A 68 10.15 -9.35 5.33
CA ARG A 68 9.90 -10.41 6.31
C ARG A 68 8.44 -10.43 6.73
N LEU A 69 7.85 -9.30 7.09
CA LEU A 69 6.43 -9.19 7.45
C LEU A 69 5.52 -9.75 6.35
N ILE A 70 5.70 -9.29 5.10
CA ILE A 70 4.93 -9.74 3.93
C ILE A 70 5.06 -11.26 3.77
N LYS A 71 6.29 -11.77 3.90
CA LYS A 71 6.56 -13.21 3.78
C LYS A 71 5.95 -14.01 4.92
N ASP A 72 6.04 -13.56 6.16
CA ASP A 72 5.52 -14.29 7.31
C ASP A 72 3.98 -14.33 7.32
N ILE A 73 3.31 -13.31 6.78
CA ILE A 73 1.87 -13.36 6.53
C ILE A 73 1.55 -14.34 5.37
N ALA A 74 2.31 -14.29 4.27
CA ALA A 74 2.11 -15.18 3.13
C ALA A 74 2.41 -16.65 3.45
N ASP A 75 3.37 -16.91 4.33
CA ASP A 75 3.72 -18.23 4.86
C ASP A 75 2.79 -18.65 6.02
N GLU A 76 1.74 -17.86 6.32
CA GLU A 76 0.75 -18.09 7.38
C GLU A 76 1.33 -18.21 8.80
N LYS A 77 2.57 -17.74 9.03
CA LYS A 77 3.17 -17.68 10.38
C LYS A 77 2.55 -16.58 11.22
N ILE A 78 2.06 -15.53 10.58
CA ILE A 78 1.34 -14.41 11.19
C ILE A 78 -0.05 -14.36 10.59
N ALA A 79 -1.09 -14.54 11.41
CA ALA A 79 -2.45 -14.34 10.96
C ALA A 79 -2.71 -12.84 10.75
N ILE A 80 -3.30 -12.47 9.62
CA ILE A 80 -3.49 -11.06 9.22
C ILE A 80 -4.35 -10.26 10.21
N ASN A 81 -5.26 -10.91 10.93
CA ASN A 81 -6.08 -10.29 11.96
C ASN A 81 -5.27 -9.85 13.20
N ILE A 82 -4.06 -10.39 13.42
CA ILE A 82 -3.15 -9.95 14.49
C ILE A 82 -2.63 -8.53 14.23
N ILE A 83 -2.59 -8.11 12.96
CA ILE A 83 -2.21 -6.74 12.58
C ILE A 83 -3.32 -5.78 13.02
N GLY A 84 -4.59 -6.11 12.76
CA GLY A 84 -5.77 -5.52 13.41
C GLY A 84 -6.07 -4.03 13.17
N GLU A 85 -5.06 -3.19 12.95
CA GLU A 85 -5.15 -1.78 12.61
C GLU A 85 -5.10 -1.60 11.09
N THR A 86 -5.87 -0.62 10.61
CA THR A 86 -6.00 -0.34 9.17
C THR A 86 -5.66 1.10 8.88
N LEU A 87 -4.63 1.32 8.07
CA LEU A 87 -4.16 2.64 7.67
C LEU A 87 -5.27 3.43 6.97
N ALA A 88 -6.09 2.74 6.18
CA ALA A 88 -7.23 3.29 5.47
C ALA A 88 -8.24 4.02 6.37
N LEU A 89 -8.44 3.58 7.63
CA LEU A 89 -9.36 4.25 8.55
C LEU A 89 -8.79 5.56 9.08
N ASP A 90 -7.47 5.66 9.26
CA ASP A 90 -6.83 6.85 9.83
C ASP A 90 -6.70 7.96 8.80
N VAL A 91 -6.53 7.60 7.53
CA VAL A 91 -6.46 8.56 6.41
C VAL A 91 -7.82 8.84 5.76
N GLN A 92 -8.91 8.20 6.20
CA GLN A 92 -10.23 8.30 5.56
C GLN A 92 -10.81 9.73 5.53
N ASN A 93 -10.36 10.60 6.44
CA ASN A 93 -10.82 11.98 6.57
C ASN A 93 -10.01 12.95 5.71
N LEU A 94 -8.92 12.49 5.08
CA LEU A 94 -8.15 13.30 4.17
C LEU A 94 -8.85 13.34 2.79
N ASP A 95 -9.10 14.54 2.29
CA ASP A 95 -9.61 14.77 0.92
C ASP A 95 -8.48 14.55 -0.10
N ILE A 96 -8.10 13.28 -0.29
CA ILE A 96 -7.04 12.87 -1.21
C ILE A 96 -7.67 12.26 -2.47
N ASP A 97 -7.39 12.89 -3.60
CA ASP A 97 -7.76 12.39 -4.93
C ASP A 97 -6.73 11.37 -5.43
N VAL A 98 -6.66 10.22 -4.75
CA VAL A 98 -5.66 9.20 -5.10
C VAL A 98 -5.92 8.62 -6.49
N ILE A 99 -7.18 8.57 -6.93
CA ILE A 99 -7.57 8.10 -8.27
C ILE A 99 -6.96 9.02 -9.33
N GLY A 100 -7.19 10.33 -9.24
CA GLY A 100 -6.59 11.30 -10.15
C GLY A 100 -5.06 11.32 -10.09
N CYS A 101 -4.47 10.98 -8.94
CA CYS A 101 -3.02 10.80 -8.81
C CYS A 101 -2.51 9.50 -9.45
N GLY A 102 -3.27 8.40 -9.35
CA GLY A 102 -2.98 7.12 -9.99
C GLY A 102 -3.10 7.17 -11.51
N GLU A 103 -4.08 7.92 -12.05
CA GLU A 103 -4.19 8.16 -13.50
C GLU A 103 -2.99 8.94 -14.06
N LYS A 104 -2.42 9.84 -13.24
CA LYS A 104 -1.19 10.57 -13.56
C LYS A 104 0.08 9.73 -13.36
N TYR A 105 0.00 8.62 -12.62
CA TYR A 105 1.11 7.69 -12.42
C TYR A 105 1.41 6.93 -13.72
N SER A 106 2.14 7.60 -14.61
CA SER A 106 2.55 7.02 -15.88
C SER A 106 3.96 6.46 -15.77
N SER A 107 4.05 5.15 -15.65
CA SER A 107 5.31 4.44 -15.75
C SER A 107 5.18 3.28 -16.73
N LYS A 108 6.19 3.16 -17.60
CA LYS A 108 6.48 1.95 -18.38
C LYS A 108 7.56 1.10 -17.71
N ASP A 109 7.93 1.44 -16.48
CA ASP A 109 8.83 0.59 -15.71
C ASP A 109 8.13 -0.74 -15.42
N PHE A 110 8.87 -1.83 -15.62
CA PHE A 110 8.35 -3.18 -15.47
C PHE A 110 7.84 -3.46 -14.05
N LYS A 111 8.46 -2.86 -13.02
CA LYS A 111 8.01 -2.99 -11.63
C LYS A 111 6.66 -2.32 -11.46
N ALA A 112 6.52 -1.08 -11.93
CA ALA A 112 5.27 -0.32 -11.88
C ALA A 112 4.13 -1.01 -12.64
N GLU A 113 4.40 -1.60 -13.81
CA GLU A 113 3.41 -2.39 -14.57
C GLU A 113 2.92 -3.62 -13.78
N LYS A 114 3.82 -4.35 -13.13
CA LYS A 114 3.45 -5.51 -12.30
C LYS A 114 2.64 -5.10 -11.07
N LEU A 115 3.00 -3.99 -10.42
CA LEU A 115 2.22 -3.46 -9.29
C LEU A 115 0.81 -3.07 -9.73
N ARG A 116 0.69 -2.34 -10.83
CA ARG A 116 -0.61 -1.99 -11.43
C ARG A 116 -1.48 -3.21 -11.69
N GLU A 117 -0.91 -4.24 -12.30
CA GLU A 117 -1.63 -5.47 -12.61
C GLU A 117 -2.06 -6.19 -11.32
N LEU A 118 -1.18 -6.26 -10.31
CA LEU A 118 -1.50 -6.83 -8.99
C LEU A 118 -2.70 -6.14 -8.36
N PHE A 119 -2.67 -4.82 -8.23
CA PHE A 119 -3.72 -4.06 -7.59
C PHE A 119 -5.02 -4.04 -8.39
N SER A 120 -4.94 -3.99 -9.73
CA SER A 120 -6.11 -4.14 -10.60
C SER A 120 -6.77 -5.51 -10.40
N ASN A 121 -5.97 -6.58 -10.29
CA ASN A 121 -6.52 -7.92 -10.01
C ASN A 121 -7.21 -7.98 -8.64
N MET A 122 -6.66 -7.35 -7.59
CA MET A 122 -7.32 -7.29 -6.28
C MET A 122 -8.67 -6.58 -6.33
N LEU A 123 -8.80 -5.54 -7.15
CA LEU A 123 -10.03 -4.76 -7.28
C LEU A 123 -11.10 -5.52 -8.07
N TYR A 124 -10.75 -6.03 -9.25
CA TYR A 124 -11.72 -6.54 -10.21
C TYR A 124 -11.91 -8.05 -10.17
N LYS A 125 -11.05 -8.79 -9.47
CA LYS A 125 -11.10 -10.25 -9.38
C LYS A 125 -11.10 -10.70 -7.94
N LYS A 126 -11.63 -11.91 -7.70
CA LYS A 126 -11.44 -12.58 -6.41
C LYS A 126 -9.97 -12.99 -6.30
N THR A 127 -9.23 -12.33 -5.43
CA THR A 127 -7.84 -12.66 -5.12
C THR A 127 -7.71 -13.31 -3.76
N ASP A 128 -6.64 -14.08 -3.60
CA ASP A 128 -6.26 -14.74 -2.36
C ASP A 128 -5.11 -13.96 -1.70
N LEU A 129 -5.12 -13.87 -0.37
CA LEU A 129 -4.15 -13.10 0.41
C LEU A 129 -2.73 -13.60 0.17
N VAL A 130 -2.51 -14.91 0.32
CA VAL A 130 -1.20 -15.54 0.19
C VAL A 130 -0.64 -15.32 -1.22
N LYS A 131 -1.46 -15.53 -2.25
CA LYS A 131 -1.05 -15.27 -3.65
C LYS A 131 -0.71 -13.80 -3.89
N THR A 132 -1.50 -12.88 -3.33
CA THR A 132 -1.30 -11.43 -3.50
C THR A 132 0.01 -10.98 -2.85
N LEU A 133 0.26 -11.36 -1.60
CA LEU A 133 1.48 -11.02 -0.88
C LEU A 133 2.71 -11.67 -1.51
N ASN A 134 2.63 -12.92 -1.95
CA ASN A 134 3.75 -13.57 -2.67
C ASN A 134 4.08 -12.84 -3.98
N LYS A 135 3.06 -12.45 -4.76
CA LYS A 135 3.28 -11.69 -6.00
C LYS A 135 3.89 -10.32 -5.66
N PHE A 136 3.37 -9.60 -4.67
CA PHE A 136 3.95 -8.32 -4.21
C PHE A 136 5.42 -8.48 -3.78
N ASN A 137 5.72 -9.46 -2.93
CA ASN A 137 7.07 -9.73 -2.43
C ASN A 137 8.08 -10.08 -3.52
N SER A 138 7.61 -10.61 -4.66
CA SER A 138 8.43 -10.90 -5.85
C SER A 138 8.66 -9.70 -6.76
N ILE A 139 7.88 -8.63 -6.61
CA ILE A 139 7.98 -7.39 -7.40
C ILE A 139 8.93 -6.40 -6.71
N VAL A 140 8.94 -6.39 -5.38
CA VAL A 140 9.64 -5.38 -4.57
C VAL A 140 10.91 -5.92 -3.92
N ASP A 141 11.90 -5.04 -3.82
CA ASP A 141 13.21 -5.24 -3.20
C ASP A 141 13.27 -4.53 -1.85
N GLU A 142 14.26 -4.87 -1.02
CA GLU A 142 14.44 -4.21 0.30
C GLU A 142 14.67 -2.69 0.16
N GLU A 143 15.38 -2.28 -0.88
CA GLU A 143 15.72 -0.87 -1.13
C GLU A 143 14.49 -0.01 -1.46
N ASP A 144 13.45 -0.61 -2.05
CA ASP A 144 12.20 0.08 -2.41
C ASP A 144 11.51 0.69 -1.19
N PHE A 145 11.61 0.03 -0.03
CA PHE A 145 10.98 0.48 1.21
C PHE A 145 11.63 1.74 1.83
N LYS A 146 12.70 2.27 1.22
CA LYS A 146 13.16 3.64 1.52
C LYS A 146 12.14 4.68 1.04
N HIS A 147 11.32 4.34 0.04
CA HIS A 147 10.28 5.22 -0.48
C HIS A 147 8.92 4.93 0.18
N PRO A 148 8.22 5.95 0.73
CA PRO A 148 6.92 5.78 1.42
C PRO A 148 5.86 5.06 0.60
N PHE A 149 5.90 5.20 -0.73
CA PHE A 149 5.02 4.51 -1.68
C PHE A 149 4.90 3.01 -1.42
N TYR A 150 6.02 2.30 -1.20
CA TYR A 150 6.01 0.85 -1.01
C TYR A 150 5.51 0.42 0.37
N LYS A 151 5.69 1.27 1.38
CA LYS A 151 5.09 1.09 2.71
C LYS A 151 3.57 1.20 2.61
N ILE A 152 3.07 2.23 1.93
CA ILE A 152 1.63 2.41 1.67
C ILE A 152 1.08 1.22 0.88
N CYS A 153 1.75 0.77 -0.17
CA CYS A 153 1.35 -0.42 -0.92
C CYS A 153 1.19 -1.66 -0.02
N THR A 154 2.10 -1.84 0.95
CA THR A 154 2.01 -2.95 1.90
C THR A 154 0.78 -2.84 2.78
N PHE A 155 0.54 -1.67 3.38
CA PHE A 155 -0.62 -1.43 4.22
C PHE A 155 -1.93 -1.54 3.45
N VAL A 156 -1.99 -1.06 2.20
CA VAL A 156 -3.17 -1.21 1.33
C VAL A 156 -3.52 -2.68 1.10
N ILE A 157 -2.54 -3.55 0.87
CA ILE A 157 -2.79 -4.98 0.71
C ILE A 157 -3.34 -5.57 2.01
N ILE A 158 -2.73 -5.25 3.14
CA ILE A 158 -3.15 -5.73 4.45
C ILE A 158 -4.59 -5.28 4.75
N ASP A 159 -4.86 -3.98 4.63
CA ASP A 159 -6.16 -3.35 4.87
C ASP A 159 -7.26 -3.98 4.01
N TYR A 160 -7.00 -4.21 2.72
CA TYR A 160 -7.96 -4.84 1.81
C TYR A 160 -8.46 -6.18 2.36
N PHE A 161 -7.56 -7.02 2.87
CA PHE A 161 -7.92 -8.33 3.38
C PHE A 161 -8.48 -8.28 4.81
N ILE A 162 -8.00 -7.38 5.68
CA ILE A 162 -8.60 -7.16 7.00
C ILE A 162 -10.05 -6.69 6.87
N LEU A 163 -10.32 -5.72 6.00
CA LEU A 163 -11.65 -5.16 5.80
C LEU A 163 -12.62 -6.20 5.23
N ARG A 164 -12.16 -7.06 4.32
CA ARG A 164 -12.98 -8.17 3.78
C ARG A 164 -13.32 -9.26 4.80
N LEU A 165 -12.49 -9.49 5.81
CA LEU A 165 -12.80 -10.45 6.88
C LEU A 165 -13.89 -9.94 7.82
N ASN A 166 -14.11 -8.63 7.86
CA ASN A 166 -15.09 -7.96 8.71
C ASN A 166 -16.42 -7.66 7.99
N GLU A 167 -16.57 -8.09 6.72
CA GLU A 167 -17.82 -8.07 5.93
C GLU A 167 -18.53 -9.42 5.99
#